data_AF-A0A8H9FUM8-F1
#
_entry.id   AF-A0A8H9FUM8-F1
#
_cell.length_a   1.000
_cell.length_b   1.000
_cell.length_c   1.000
_cell.angle_alpha   90.00
_cell.angle_beta   90.00
_cell.angle_gamma   90.00
#
_symmetry.space_group_name_H-M   'P 1'
#
loop_
_entity.id
_entity.type
_entity.pdbx_description
1 polymer ?
#
loop_
_entity_poly.entity_id
_entity_poly.type
_entity_poly.pdbx_seq_one_letter_code
_entity_poly.pdbx_strand_id
1 'polypeptide(L)'
;MITDVVIVPAAPLLLPEYQGRVPAAPGLLESCVAAVRDAVATAAHVVVVHATDREPRSTRPAVGLRVADHLLASTHLGFEVEHVAVPWDAPTADCVDLGRAVATGPSVPAGRVRRTSAEDAVDHHARRGGFTSAGDAEVPASASVGEAKGGGFASAGDAEVPASASVGEAKGGGFASARDVMDPAAASGAEPHGATAASGGGAKTPPTTMLVVADGSARRTEKAPGHLDPRSHEVDDVIVAALRGAADGGLDGLLTLDTNLCADLLVAGRAPLQVLAGAAGAPVNATGGPAYGAFEVVTCEVSDPFGVLYVVAHLARTG
;
A
#
# COMPACT_ATOMS: atom_id res chain seq x y z
N MET A 1 -9.47 4.73 -19.66
CA MET A 1 -10.45 5.22 -18.66
C MET A 1 -10.39 4.25 -17.51
N ILE A 2 -10.33 4.73 -16.27
CA ILE A 2 -10.36 3.85 -15.10
C ILE A 2 -11.76 3.24 -15.02
N THR A 3 -11.88 1.91 -15.10
CA THR A 3 -13.14 1.17 -14.98
C THR A 3 -13.30 0.56 -13.60
N ASP A 4 -12.19 0.21 -12.96
CA ASP A 4 -12.18 -0.47 -11.68
C ASP A 4 -11.07 0.10 -10.81
N VAL A 5 -11.31 0.13 -9.50
CA VAL A 5 -10.33 0.45 -8.48
C VAL A 5 -10.30 -0.69 -7.48
N VAL A 6 -9.11 -1.19 -7.16
CA VAL A 6 -8.91 -2.15 -6.09
C VAL A 6 -7.98 -1.54 -5.05
N ILE A 7 -8.36 -1.62 -3.78
CA ILE A 7 -7.53 -1.25 -2.65
C ILE A 7 -7.09 -2.53 -1.95
N VAL A 8 -5.79 -2.67 -1.71
CA VAL A 8 -5.18 -3.79 -0.97
C VAL A 8 -4.15 -3.27 0.02
N PRO A 9 -3.91 -3.97 1.15
CA PRO A 9 -2.91 -3.54 2.12
C PRO A 9 -1.48 -3.74 1.59
N ALA A 10 -0.56 -2.90 2.04
CA ALA A 10 0.89 -3.03 1.81
C ALA A 10 1.54 -4.02 2.81
N ALA A 11 0.81 -5.07 3.20
CA ALA A 11 1.20 -5.97 4.27
C ALA A 11 2.27 -6.99 3.80
N PRO A 12 3.46 -7.03 4.43
CA PRO A 12 4.49 -8.00 4.06
C PRO A 12 4.04 -9.46 4.12
N LEU A 13 3.07 -9.79 5.01
CA LEU A 13 2.52 -11.13 5.17
C LEU A 13 1.83 -11.67 3.90
N LEU A 14 1.46 -10.79 2.96
CA LEU A 14 0.91 -11.20 1.66
C LEU A 14 1.97 -11.79 0.73
N LEU A 15 3.26 -11.59 1.02
CA LEU A 15 4.34 -12.08 0.19
C LEU A 15 4.78 -13.49 0.62
N PRO A 16 5.10 -14.38 -0.32
CA PRO A 16 5.51 -15.76 -0.02
C PRO A 16 6.68 -15.85 0.96
N GLU A 17 7.66 -14.93 0.88
CA GLU A 17 8.84 -14.96 1.75
C GLU A 17 8.58 -14.60 3.22
N TYR A 18 7.41 -14.05 3.55
CA TYR A 18 7.01 -13.72 4.93
C TYR A 18 5.90 -14.64 5.46
N GLN A 19 5.44 -15.60 4.67
CA GLN A 19 4.42 -16.55 5.09
C GLN A 19 5.03 -17.66 5.95
N GLY A 20 4.45 -17.85 7.14
CA GLY A 20 4.72 -19.00 7.99
C GLY A 20 3.91 -20.23 7.56
N ARG A 21 4.09 -21.36 8.27
CA ARG A 21 3.28 -22.58 8.06
C ARG A 21 1.79 -22.35 8.30
N VAL A 22 1.45 -21.39 9.16
CA VAL A 22 0.09 -20.96 9.47
C VAL A 22 -0.05 -19.50 9.04
N PRO A 23 -1.09 -19.13 8.28
CA PRO A 23 -1.33 -17.76 7.88
C PRO A 23 -1.52 -16.85 9.11
N ALA A 24 -0.80 -15.73 9.13
CA ALA A 24 -0.85 -14.77 10.23
C ALA A 24 -2.17 -13.97 10.25
N ALA A 25 -2.78 -13.77 9.08
CA ALA A 25 -4.12 -13.19 8.89
C ALA A 25 -4.90 -14.08 7.91
N PRO A 26 -5.61 -15.11 8.42
CA PRO A 26 -6.34 -16.06 7.56
C PRO A 26 -7.35 -15.36 6.66
N GLY A 27 -7.40 -15.73 5.38
CA GLY A 27 -8.35 -15.18 4.40
C GLY A 27 -7.90 -13.89 3.71
N LEU A 28 -6.93 -13.16 4.26
CA LEU A 28 -6.56 -11.84 3.73
C LEU A 28 -5.95 -11.91 2.32
N LEU A 29 -5.09 -12.90 2.07
CA LEU A 29 -4.50 -13.09 0.74
C LEU A 29 -5.56 -13.52 -0.27
N GLU A 30 -6.44 -14.43 0.12
CA GLU A 30 -7.54 -14.91 -0.70
C GLU A 30 -8.48 -13.77 -1.09
N SER A 31 -8.86 -12.90 -0.15
CA SER A 31 -9.65 -11.70 -0.42
C SER A 31 -8.93 -10.74 -1.39
N CYS A 32 -7.63 -10.51 -1.20
CA CYS A 32 -6.85 -9.65 -2.10
C CYS A 32 -6.79 -10.23 -3.52
N VAL A 33 -6.50 -11.53 -3.67
CA VAL A 33 -6.39 -12.19 -4.98
C VAL A 33 -7.75 -12.21 -5.68
N ALA A 34 -8.85 -12.45 -4.96
CA ALA A 34 -10.20 -12.42 -5.51
C ALA A 34 -10.55 -11.02 -6.04
N ALA A 35 -10.39 -9.98 -5.21
CA ALA A 35 -10.68 -8.60 -5.59
C ALA A 35 -9.83 -8.14 -6.80
N VAL A 36 -8.53 -8.46 -6.81
CA VAL A 36 -7.66 -8.12 -7.94
C VAL A 36 -8.07 -8.89 -9.20
N ARG A 37 -8.28 -10.21 -9.11
CA ARG A 37 -8.66 -11.04 -10.27
C ARG A 37 -9.97 -10.57 -10.90
N ASP A 38 -10.97 -10.25 -10.09
CA ASP A 38 -12.27 -9.79 -10.59
C ASP A 38 -12.14 -8.45 -11.31
N ALA A 39 -11.39 -7.50 -10.72
CA ALA A 39 -11.19 -6.18 -11.31
C ALA A 39 -10.32 -6.17 -12.56
N VAL A 40 -9.35 -7.08 -12.70
CA VAL A 40 -8.46 -7.13 -13.87
C VAL A 40 -9.01 -8.00 -15.00
N ALA A 41 -10.10 -8.74 -14.80
CA ALA A 41 -10.65 -9.68 -15.77
C ALA A 41 -10.99 -9.04 -17.13
N THR A 42 -11.31 -7.74 -17.15
CA THR A 42 -11.63 -6.98 -18.36
C THR A 42 -10.61 -5.86 -18.67
N ALA A 43 -9.56 -5.76 -17.87
CA ALA A 43 -8.56 -4.71 -17.98
C ALA A 43 -7.60 -4.99 -19.13
N ALA A 44 -7.34 -3.97 -19.95
CA ALA A 44 -6.24 -4.01 -20.91
C ALA A 44 -4.95 -3.39 -20.31
N HIS A 45 -5.10 -2.61 -19.23
CA HIS A 45 -4.04 -1.89 -18.57
C HIS A 45 -4.30 -1.84 -17.06
N VAL A 46 -3.25 -1.96 -16.25
CA VAL A 46 -3.31 -1.84 -14.79
C VAL A 46 -2.33 -0.76 -14.34
N VAL A 47 -2.83 0.23 -13.60
CA VAL A 47 -1.99 1.23 -12.93
C VAL A 47 -1.90 0.89 -11.46
N VAL A 48 -0.71 0.57 -10.99
CA VAL A 48 -0.41 0.31 -9.58
C VAL A 48 0.06 1.61 -8.93
N VAL A 49 -0.66 2.08 -7.91
CA VAL A 49 -0.23 3.22 -7.08
C VAL A 49 0.22 2.70 -5.72
N HIS A 50 1.45 3.02 -5.33
CA HIS A 50 2.01 2.60 -4.06
C HIS A 50 2.92 3.68 -3.45
N ALA A 51 3.03 3.67 -2.12
CA ALA A 51 3.95 4.56 -1.43
C ALA A 51 5.41 4.12 -1.66
N THR A 52 6.34 5.08 -1.57
CA THR A 52 7.78 4.86 -1.53
C THR A 52 8.45 5.81 -0.55
N ASP A 53 9.62 5.43 -0.05
CA ASP A 53 10.53 6.38 0.60
C ASP A 53 11.14 7.31 -0.47
N ARG A 54 11.42 8.57 -0.10
CA ARG A 54 12.18 9.51 -0.95
C ARG A 54 13.60 9.02 -1.20
N GLU A 55 14.18 8.41 -0.18
CA GLU A 55 15.48 7.75 -0.23
C GLU A 55 15.29 6.27 0.09
N PRO A 56 15.73 5.35 -0.78
CA PRO A 56 15.61 3.92 -0.53
C PRO A 56 16.28 3.52 0.79
N ARG A 57 15.49 2.98 1.72
CA ARG A 57 15.99 2.43 3.00
C ARG A 57 16.47 0.99 2.89
N SER A 58 16.33 0.39 1.71
CA SER A 58 16.64 -1.02 1.43
C SER A 58 17.11 -1.17 -0.01
N THR A 59 17.88 -2.23 -0.26
CA THR A 59 18.23 -2.67 -1.61
C THR A 59 17.06 -3.34 -2.33
N ARG A 60 16.00 -3.71 -1.60
CA ARG A 60 14.78 -4.27 -2.18
C ARG A 60 13.81 -3.15 -2.59
N PRO A 61 12.99 -3.38 -3.64
CA PRO A 61 11.89 -2.48 -3.95
C PRO A 61 10.90 -2.35 -2.79
N ALA A 62 10.14 -1.25 -2.79
CA ALA A 62 9.12 -0.96 -1.79
C ALA A 62 8.19 -2.17 -1.56
N VAL A 63 7.77 -2.39 -0.32
CA VAL A 63 6.88 -3.51 0.03
C VAL A 63 5.60 -3.47 -0.81
N GLY A 64 4.95 -2.30 -0.91
CA GLY A 64 3.70 -2.16 -1.67
C GLY A 64 3.85 -2.53 -3.15
N LEU A 65 4.98 -2.19 -3.78
CA LEU A 65 5.30 -2.62 -5.13
C LEU A 65 5.39 -4.15 -5.25
N ARG A 66 6.14 -4.79 -4.34
CA ARG A 66 6.28 -6.26 -4.35
C ARG A 66 4.94 -6.96 -4.09
N VAL A 67 4.10 -6.41 -3.22
CA VAL A 67 2.75 -6.95 -2.94
C VAL A 67 1.89 -6.85 -4.20
N ALA A 68 1.87 -5.71 -4.88
CA ALA A 68 1.15 -5.57 -6.14
C ALA A 68 1.63 -6.57 -7.21
N ASP A 69 2.95 -6.67 -7.42
CA ASP A 69 3.53 -7.60 -8.39
C ASP A 69 3.12 -9.04 -8.08
N HIS A 70 3.15 -9.43 -6.80
CA HIS A 70 2.73 -10.76 -6.36
C HIS A 70 1.23 -11.04 -6.59
N LEU A 71 0.36 -10.09 -6.25
CA LEU A 71 -1.08 -10.24 -6.42
C LEU A 71 -1.46 -10.30 -7.91
N LEU A 72 -0.87 -9.43 -8.74
CA LEU A 72 -1.10 -9.42 -10.19
C LEU A 72 -0.62 -10.71 -10.85
N ALA A 73 0.56 -11.22 -10.47
CA ALA A 73 1.06 -12.51 -10.97
C ALA A 73 0.14 -13.68 -10.60
N SER A 74 -0.44 -13.65 -9.39
CA SER A 74 -1.38 -14.67 -8.90
C SER A 74 -2.72 -14.72 -9.67
N THR A 75 -3.02 -13.71 -10.49
CA THR A 75 -4.21 -13.72 -11.36
C THR A 75 -4.07 -14.65 -12.56
N HIS A 76 -2.84 -14.88 -13.04
CA HIS A 76 -2.54 -15.58 -14.29
C HIS A 76 -3.18 -14.97 -15.55
N LEU A 77 -3.46 -13.66 -15.55
CA LEU A 77 -4.00 -12.92 -16.69
C LEU A 77 -2.93 -12.02 -17.33
N GLY A 78 -3.14 -11.65 -18.60
CA GLY A 78 -2.25 -10.78 -19.36
C GLY A 78 -2.80 -9.36 -19.49
N PHE A 79 -2.05 -8.39 -19.01
CA PHE A 79 -2.34 -6.95 -19.10
C PHE A 79 -1.03 -6.15 -19.03
N GLU A 80 -1.04 -4.93 -19.53
CA GLU A 80 0.09 -4.00 -19.37
C GLU A 80 0.07 -3.41 -17.96
N VAL A 81 1.21 -3.40 -17.26
CA VAL A 81 1.33 -2.84 -15.90
C VAL A 81 2.18 -1.58 -15.91
N GLU A 82 1.63 -0.54 -15.30
CA GLU A 82 2.31 0.71 -14.99
C GLU A 82 2.40 0.88 -13.47
N HIS A 83 3.59 1.25 -12.96
CA HIS A 83 3.76 1.60 -11.55
C HIS A 83 3.91 3.10 -11.37
N VAL A 84 3.16 3.63 -10.41
CA VAL A 84 3.16 5.00 -9.95
C VAL A 84 3.59 4.99 -8.48
N ALA A 85 4.87 5.26 -8.26
CA ALA A 85 5.44 5.41 -6.93
C ALA A 85 5.22 6.85 -6.45
N VAL A 86 4.62 7.01 -5.27
CA VAL A 86 4.41 8.32 -4.64
C VAL A 86 5.15 8.38 -3.30
N PRO A 87 5.95 9.42 -3.01
CA PRO A 87 6.55 9.59 -1.70
C PRO A 87 5.48 9.53 -0.60
N TRP A 88 5.73 8.77 0.47
CA TRP A 88 4.75 8.60 1.55
C TRP A 88 4.37 9.92 2.22
N ASP A 89 5.22 10.95 2.12
CA ASP A 89 5.08 12.31 2.65
C ASP A 89 4.76 13.35 1.56
N ALA A 90 4.42 12.93 0.33
CA ALA A 90 4.07 13.85 -0.76
C ALA A 90 2.93 14.81 -0.36
N PRO A 91 3.03 16.12 -0.63
CA PRO A 91 1.92 17.05 -0.39
C PRO A 91 0.62 16.60 -1.06
N THR A 92 -0.53 16.90 -0.44
CA THR A 92 -1.84 16.53 -0.99
C THR A 92 -2.07 17.06 -2.41
N ALA A 93 -1.59 18.27 -2.73
CA ALA A 93 -1.68 18.85 -4.07
C ALA A 93 -0.96 17.96 -5.12
N ASP A 94 0.26 17.52 -4.82
CA ASP A 94 1.05 16.64 -5.70
C ASP A 94 0.35 15.29 -5.90
N CYS A 95 -0.25 14.72 -4.85
CA CYS A 95 -1.04 13.50 -4.94
C CYS A 95 -2.26 13.70 -5.86
N VAL A 96 -2.96 14.83 -5.74
CA VAL A 96 -4.13 15.15 -6.58
C VAL A 96 -3.73 15.31 -8.04
N ASP A 97 -2.66 16.04 -8.32
CA ASP A 97 -2.18 16.25 -9.69
C ASP A 97 -1.72 14.94 -10.34
N LEU A 98 -1.04 14.08 -9.57
CA LEU A 98 -0.67 12.74 -10.01
C LEU A 98 -1.91 11.88 -10.29
N GLY A 99 -2.93 11.93 -9.44
CA GLY A 99 -4.20 11.24 -9.65
C GLY A 99 -4.90 11.68 -10.94
N ARG A 100 -4.95 12.99 -11.20
CA ARG A 100 -5.50 13.55 -12.44
C ARG A 100 -4.72 13.07 -13.67
N ALA A 101 -3.39 13.05 -13.60
CA ALA A 101 -2.55 12.53 -14.68
C ALA A 101 -2.84 11.05 -14.97
N VAL A 102 -2.96 10.22 -13.94
CA VAL A 102 -3.33 8.80 -14.06
C VAL A 102 -4.71 8.64 -14.72
N ALA A 103 -5.70 9.45 -14.34
CA ALA A 103 -7.04 9.40 -14.90
C ALA A 103 -7.09 9.72 -16.40
N THR A 104 -6.23 10.62 -16.88
CA THR A 104 -6.13 10.98 -18.31
C THR A 104 -5.47 9.90 -19.17
N GLY A 105 -4.94 8.84 -18.55
CA GLY A 105 -4.20 7.76 -19.23
C GLY A 105 -2.73 8.11 -19.47
N PRO A 106 -1.95 7.19 -20.04
CA PRO A 106 -0.51 7.37 -20.17
C PRO A 106 -0.18 8.55 -21.10
N SER A 107 0.28 9.65 -20.52
CA SER A 107 1.03 10.68 -21.25
C SER A 107 2.44 10.12 -21.52
N VAL A 108 2.68 9.59 -22.72
CA VAL A 108 4.04 9.19 -23.14
C VAL A 108 4.93 10.43 -23.13
N PRO A 109 6.02 10.46 -22.33
CA PRO A 109 7.33 10.12 -22.90
C PRO A 109 8.21 9.23 -22.01
N ALA A 110 9.28 8.73 -22.65
CA ALA A 110 10.21 7.69 -22.23
C ALA A 110 10.79 7.85 -20.81
N GLY A 111 10.64 6.80 -19.99
CA GLY A 111 11.21 6.72 -18.63
C GLY A 111 10.46 5.76 -17.70
N ARG A 112 9.23 5.41 -18.05
CA ARG A 112 8.38 4.47 -17.30
C ARG A 112 8.82 3.03 -17.56
N VAL A 113 9.16 2.29 -16.50
CA VAL A 113 9.50 0.87 -16.58
C VAL A 113 8.24 0.11 -17.00
N ARG A 114 8.16 -0.30 -18.26
CA ARG A 114 7.21 -1.30 -18.72
C ARG A 114 7.71 -2.66 -18.27
N ARG A 115 6.90 -3.39 -17.52
CA ARG A 115 7.12 -4.81 -17.19
C ARG A 115 5.87 -5.58 -17.60
N THR A 116 6.05 -6.59 -18.45
CA THR A 116 4.97 -7.52 -18.77
C THR A 116 4.98 -8.63 -17.71
N SER A 117 3.85 -8.85 -17.04
CA SER A 117 3.70 -9.80 -15.91
C SER A 117 4.13 -11.23 -16.22
N ALA A 118 4.27 -11.60 -17.50
CA ALA A 118 4.63 -12.95 -17.93
C ALA A 118 6.15 -13.25 -17.86
N GLU A 119 7.04 -12.25 -17.86
CA GLU A 119 8.49 -12.48 -18.04
C GLU A 119 9.27 -12.62 -16.72
N ASP A 120 8.80 -12.04 -15.61
CA ASP A 120 9.56 -11.99 -14.35
C ASP A 120 9.43 -13.24 -13.46
N ALA A 121 8.51 -14.16 -13.76
CA ALA A 121 8.30 -15.37 -12.95
C ALA A 121 9.47 -16.37 -13.01
N VAL A 122 10.41 -16.20 -13.95
CA VAL A 122 11.46 -17.21 -14.24
C VAL A 122 12.85 -16.78 -13.75
N ASP A 123 13.16 -15.49 -13.63
CA ASP A 123 14.57 -15.05 -13.54
C ASP A 123 15.11 -14.86 -12.10
N HIS A 124 14.26 -14.84 -11.07
CA HIS A 124 14.72 -14.63 -9.69
C HIS A 124 15.28 -15.88 -8.99
N HIS A 125 15.14 -17.08 -9.57
CA HIS A 125 15.65 -18.32 -8.96
C HIS A 125 17.06 -18.72 -9.44
N ALA A 126 17.54 -18.18 -10.56
CA ALA A 126 18.79 -18.61 -11.20
C ALA A 126 20.07 -17.96 -10.61
N ARG A 127 19.97 -17.00 -9.69
CA ARG A 127 21.14 -16.26 -9.16
C ARG A 127 21.45 -16.53 -7.67
N ARG A 128 21.25 -17.75 -7.19
CA ARG A 128 21.97 -18.22 -6.00
C ARG A 128 23.17 -19.05 -6.45
N GLY A 129 24.35 -18.43 -6.33
CA GLY A 129 25.63 -19.04 -6.62
C GLY A 129 25.80 -20.36 -5.88
N GLY A 130 26.21 -21.38 -6.64
CA GLY A 130 26.61 -22.67 -6.10
C GLY A 130 27.83 -22.52 -5.21
N PHE A 131 27.72 -23.01 -3.98
CA PHE A 131 28.88 -23.34 -3.16
C PHE A 131 29.09 -24.85 -3.31
N THR A 132 30.17 -25.22 -3.99
CA THR A 132 30.63 -26.61 -4.11
C THR A 132 31.23 -27.06 -2.78
N SER A 133 30.71 -28.15 -2.22
CA SER A 133 31.29 -28.81 -1.05
C SER A 133 32.57 -29.58 -1.43
N ALA A 134 33.69 -29.19 -0.85
CA ALA A 134 34.78 -30.08 -0.44
C ALA A 134 34.82 -29.96 1.09
N GLY A 135 35.04 -30.97 1.92
CA GLY A 135 35.69 -32.27 1.84
C GLY A 135 36.03 -32.59 3.30
N ASP A 136 36.12 -33.87 3.62
CA ASP A 136 36.09 -34.48 4.95
C ASP A 136 37.07 -33.92 6.01
N ALA A 137 36.62 -33.90 7.28
CA ALA A 137 37.48 -34.10 8.45
C ALA A 137 36.66 -34.56 9.68
N GLU A 138 37.15 -35.61 10.31
CA GLU A 138 36.58 -36.42 11.40
C GLU A 138 36.64 -35.74 12.81
N VAL A 139 35.56 -35.93 13.61
CA VAL A 139 35.43 -36.53 14.98
C VAL A 139 36.34 -35.95 16.13
N PRO A 140 35.89 -35.71 17.40
CA PRO A 140 35.18 -36.67 18.26
C PRO A 140 34.08 -36.19 19.24
N ALA A 141 33.55 -37.22 19.91
CA ALA A 141 32.32 -37.40 20.67
C ALA A 141 32.33 -37.00 22.17
N SER A 142 31.13 -37.17 22.75
CA SER A 142 30.73 -37.25 24.17
C SER A 142 30.44 -35.90 24.86
N ALA A 143 29.37 -35.72 25.65
CA ALA A 143 28.73 -36.66 26.57
C ALA A 143 27.21 -36.44 26.81
N SER A 144 26.53 -37.58 26.98
CA SER A 144 25.40 -37.98 27.85
C SER A 144 24.25 -37.00 28.20
N VAL A 145 23.02 -37.30 27.76
CA VAL A 145 21.90 -38.06 28.43
C VAL A 145 21.01 -37.21 29.35
N GLY A 146 19.71 -37.24 29.05
CA GLY A 146 18.62 -36.81 29.93
C GLY A 146 17.26 -36.87 29.23
N GLU A 147 16.67 -38.07 29.14
CA GLU A 147 15.27 -38.29 28.74
C GLU A 147 14.29 -37.53 29.66
N ALA A 148 13.19 -37.02 29.10
CA ALA A 148 11.84 -37.60 29.27
C ALA A 148 10.68 -36.58 29.16
N LYS A 149 9.71 -36.99 28.35
CA LYS A 149 8.24 -36.85 28.48
C LYS A 149 7.57 -35.47 28.31
N GLY A 150 6.56 -35.50 27.45
CA GLY A 150 5.61 -34.43 27.20
C GLY A 150 4.38 -34.41 28.12
N GLY A 151 3.38 -33.68 27.64
CA GLY A 151 2.16 -33.29 28.34
C GLY A 151 2.28 -31.81 28.71
N GLY A 152 1.35 -30.91 28.44
CA GLY A 152 0.00 -30.97 27.93
C GLY A 152 -0.55 -29.56 28.19
N PHE A 153 -1.20 -28.95 27.21
CA PHE A 153 -1.79 -27.62 27.39
C PHE A 153 -2.98 -27.73 28.36
N ALA A 154 -2.91 -27.02 29.47
CA ALA A 154 -4.02 -26.82 30.39
C ALA A 154 -4.35 -25.32 30.46
N SER A 155 -5.63 -25.02 30.19
CA SER A 155 -6.26 -23.72 30.35
C SER A 155 -6.53 -23.39 31.82
N ALA A 156 -6.37 -22.12 32.19
CA ALA A 156 -7.07 -21.43 33.26
C ALA A 156 -7.14 -19.95 32.83
N GLY A 157 -8.27 -19.25 32.82
CA GLY A 157 -9.33 -19.23 33.82
C GLY A 157 -9.20 -17.90 34.57
N ASP A 158 -10.15 -16.99 34.37
CA ASP A 158 -10.21 -15.63 34.90
C ASP A 158 -10.05 -15.55 36.42
N ALA A 159 -9.34 -14.51 36.92
CA ALA A 159 -9.80 -13.61 37.99
C ALA A 159 -8.72 -12.61 38.46
N GLU A 160 -9.16 -11.35 38.52
CA GLU A 160 -8.86 -10.31 39.52
C GLU A 160 -7.47 -9.66 39.66
N VAL A 161 -7.55 -8.32 39.56
CA VAL A 161 -6.58 -7.29 39.92
C VAL A 161 -6.43 -7.21 41.45
N PRO A 162 -5.22 -6.88 41.95
CA PRO A 162 -5.17 -5.78 42.91
C PRO A 162 -4.10 -4.72 42.55
N ALA A 163 -4.47 -3.47 42.83
CA ALA A 163 -3.61 -2.30 42.76
C ALA A 163 -2.59 -2.27 43.93
N SER A 164 -1.36 -1.80 43.68
CA SER A 164 -0.68 -0.69 44.39
C SER A 164 0.85 -0.69 44.18
N ALA A 165 1.33 0.41 43.60
CA ALA A 165 2.60 1.13 43.84
C ALA A 165 3.95 0.39 43.88
N SER A 166 4.86 0.77 42.98
CA SER A 166 5.94 1.73 43.32
C SER A 166 6.82 2.09 42.12
N VAL A 167 7.37 3.31 42.23
CA VAL A 167 8.22 4.05 41.29
C VAL A 167 9.49 3.30 40.93
N GLY A 168 9.85 3.32 39.64
CA GLY A 168 11.16 2.97 39.13
C GLY A 168 11.45 3.73 37.85
N GLU A 169 12.27 4.78 37.95
CA GLU A 169 12.83 5.52 36.82
C GLU A 169 13.58 4.58 35.86
N ALA A 170 13.36 4.74 34.55
CA ALA A 170 14.27 4.25 33.54
C ALA A 170 14.41 5.27 32.40
N LYS A 171 15.67 5.63 32.15
CA LYS A 171 16.19 6.71 31.32
C LYS A 171 15.72 6.65 29.87
N GLY A 172 15.36 7.82 29.35
CA GLY A 172 15.13 8.07 27.93
C GLY A 172 16.41 7.95 27.11
N GLY A 173 16.32 7.21 26.01
CA GLY A 173 17.23 7.30 24.87
C GLY A 173 16.68 8.34 23.90
N GLY A 174 17.38 9.47 23.77
CA GLY A 174 16.95 10.61 22.98
C GLY A 174 16.96 10.35 21.47
N PHE A 175 15.93 10.86 20.79
CA PHE A 175 15.96 11.14 19.36
C PHE A 175 16.53 12.54 19.19
N ALA A 176 17.72 12.64 18.59
CA ALA A 176 18.35 13.91 18.29
C ALA A 176 17.63 14.58 17.12
N SER A 177 16.92 15.67 17.42
CA SER A 177 16.54 16.65 16.41
C SER A 177 17.74 17.54 16.11
N ALA A 178 18.25 17.51 14.88
CA ALA A 178 19.12 18.56 14.38
C ALA A 178 18.31 19.43 13.42
N ARG A 179 17.89 20.59 13.95
CA ARG A 179 17.55 21.77 13.15
C ARG A 179 18.87 22.37 12.68
N ASP A 180 18.94 22.75 11.41
CA ASP A 180 19.74 23.91 11.03
C ASP A 180 19.01 24.70 9.94
N VAL A 181 19.06 26.01 10.15
CA VAL A 181 18.52 27.09 9.32
C VAL A 181 19.60 27.50 8.33
N MET A 182 19.26 27.67 7.05
CA MET A 182 20.00 28.54 6.14
C MET A 182 19.06 29.09 5.04
N ASP A 183 19.12 30.41 4.85
CA ASP A 183 18.27 31.26 3.99
C ASP A 183 18.36 31.01 2.47
N PRO A 184 17.36 31.47 1.67
CA PRO A 184 17.28 31.28 0.23
C PRO A 184 17.94 32.40 -0.58
N ALA A 185 18.49 32.07 -1.74
CA ALA A 185 18.88 33.04 -2.76
C ALA A 185 18.44 32.59 -4.16
N ALA A 186 17.50 33.37 -4.73
CA ALA A 186 17.33 33.88 -6.11
C ALA A 186 17.82 33.05 -7.32
N ALA A 187 17.24 33.08 -8.53
CA ALA A 187 16.01 33.60 -9.14
C ALA A 187 16.10 33.26 -10.66
N SER A 188 14.97 33.39 -11.38
CA SER A 188 14.84 33.55 -12.85
C SER A 188 15.02 32.28 -13.71
N GLY A 189 14.16 31.94 -14.68
CA GLY A 189 13.03 32.61 -15.31
C GLY A 189 12.94 32.10 -16.77
N ALA A 190 11.75 31.69 -17.24
CA ALA A 190 11.34 31.71 -18.66
C ALA A 190 9.94 31.05 -18.83
N GLU A 191 8.96 31.89 -19.14
CA GLU A 191 7.61 31.60 -19.64
C GLU A 191 7.65 31.46 -21.20
N PRO A 192 6.57 31.04 -21.90
CA PRO A 192 6.55 29.86 -22.75
C PRO A 192 6.51 30.16 -24.26
N HIS A 193 6.82 29.17 -25.10
CA HIS A 193 6.54 29.21 -26.54
C HIS A 193 5.53 28.14 -26.92
N GLY A 194 4.40 28.61 -27.44
CA GLY A 194 3.24 27.81 -27.80
C GLY A 194 3.50 26.82 -28.93
N ALA A 195 2.85 25.67 -28.83
CA ALA A 195 2.60 24.78 -29.95
C ALA A 195 1.14 24.33 -29.88
N THR A 196 0.35 24.89 -30.78
CA THR A 196 -1.00 24.42 -31.12
C THR A 196 -0.91 22.98 -31.62
N ALA A 197 -1.36 22.01 -30.81
CA ALA A 197 -1.56 20.64 -31.25
C ALA A 197 -3.00 20.45 -31.69
N ALA A 198 -3.16 20.20 -32.98
CA ALA A 198 -4.40 19.84 -33.63
C ALA A 198 -5.08 18.65 -32.93
N SER A 199 -6.41 18.72 -32.84
CA SER A 199 -7.29 17.68 -32.33
C SER A 199 -7.16 16.40 -33.16
N GLY A 200 -6.27 15.50 -32.75
CA GLY A 200 -6.19 14.14 -33.26
C GLY A 200 -7.38 13.33 -32.75
N GLY A 201 -8.05 12.61 -33.66
CA GLY A 201 -9.21 11.78 -33.37
C GLY A 201 -9.01 10.91 -32.12
N GLY A 202 -9.97 11.00 -31.20
CA GLY A 202 -9.88 10.43 -29.87
C GLY A 202 -9.62 8.93 -29.91
N ALA A 203 -8.36 8.54 -29.71
CA ALA A 203 -8.02 7.16 -29.41
C ALA A 203 -8.79 6.77 -28.15
N LYS A 204 -9.65 5.76 -28.24
CA LYS A 204 -10.40 5.25 -27.09
C LYS A 204 -9.39 4.77 -26.04
N THR A 205 -9.33 5.44 -24.90
CA THR A 205 -8.41 5.05 -23.82
C THR A 205 -8.75 3.62 -23.38
N PRO A 206 -7.76 2.72 -23.26
CA PRO A 206 -8.01 1.32 -22.88
C PRO A 206 -8.74 1.24 -21.52
N PRO A 207 -9.55 0.18 -21.30
CA PRO A 207 -10.12 -0.09 -19.98
C PRO A 207 -8.95 -0.32 -19.00
N THR A 208 -8.92 0.49 -17.95
CA THR A 208 -7.80 0.53 -17.01
C THR A 208 -8.31 0.20 -15.61
N THR A 209 -7.63 -0.72 -14.93
CA THR A 209 -7.85 -0.99 -13.50
C THR A 209 -6.78 -0.25 -12.70
N MET A 210 -7.18 0.43 -11.63
CA MET A 210 -6.27 1.08 -10.70
C MET A 210 -6.11 0.19 -9.46
N LEU A 211 -4.89 -0.28 -9.19
CA LEU A 211 -4.56 -1.03 -7.98
C LEU A 211 -3.86 -0.09 -6.99
N VAL A 212 -4.52 0.24 -5.89
CA VAL A 212 -4.02 1.13 -4.84
C VAL A 212 -3.53 0.28 -3.68
N VAL A 213 -2.23 0.35 -3.40
CA VAL A 213 -1.61 -0.39 -2.29
C VAL A 213 -1.47 0.54 -1.10
N ALA A 214 -2.31 0.34 -0.09
CA ALA A 214 -2.49 1.29 1.01
C ALA A 214 -2.86 0.59 2.31
N ASP A 215 -2.12 0.89 3.38
CA ASP A 215 -2.49 0.58 4.76
C ASP A 215 -3.08 1.82 5.43
N GLY A 216 -3.98 1.61 6.38
CA GLY A 216 -4.36 2.64 7.35
C GLY A 216 -3.30 2.79 8.44
N SER A 217 -3.72 3.26 9.61
CA SER A 217 -2.80 3.49 10.73
C SER A 217 -2.20 2.18 11.27
N ALA A 218 -0.97 2.24 11.78
CA ALA A 218 -0.30 1.11 12.45
C ALA A 218 -0.22 1.28 13.98
N ARG A 219 -1.21 1.97 14.55
CA ARG A 219 -1.25 2.43 15.96
C ARG A 219 -2.56 2.16 16.70
N ARG A 220 -3.35 1.17 16.26
CA ARG A 220 -4.70 0.92 16.80
C ARG A 220 -4.75 0.18 18.14
N THR A 221 -3.65 -0.46 18.54
CA THR A 221 -3.61 -1.27 19.76
C THR A 221 -2.28 -1.15 20.46
N GLU A 222 -2.20 -1.52 21.74
CA GLU A 222 -0.94 -1.50 22.51
C GLU A 222 0.14 -2.40 21.88
N LYS A 223 -0.27 -3.45 21.18
CA LYS A 223 0.60 -4.41 20.48
C LYS A 223 0.85 -4.04 19.02
N ALA A 224 0.29 -2.94 18.54
CA ALA A 224 0.53 -2.48 17.19
C ALA A 224 2.01 -2.10 17.01
N PRO A 225 2.56 -2.22 15.78
CA PRO A 225 3.96 -1.90 15.51
C PRO A 225 4.37 -0.48 15.96
N GLY A 226 3.46 0.49 15.86
CA GLY A 226 3.69 1.87 16.30
C GLY A 226 3.21 2.18 17.72
N HIS A 227 2.74 1.19 18.47
CA HIS A 227 2.03 1.31 19.75
C HIS A 227 0.71 2.11 19.66
N LEU A 228 -0.12 2.02 20.70
CA LEU A 228 -1.44 2.67 20.70
C LEU A 228 -1.31 4.19 20.64
N ASP A 229 -1.99 4.79 19.68
CA ASP A 229 -2.29 6.22 19.65
C ASP A 229 -3.79 6.38 19.38
N PRO A 230 -4.62 6.84 20.36
CA PRO A 230 -6.07 6.87 20.20
C PRO A 230 -6.57 7.67 18.99
N ARG A 231 -5.78 8.62 18.48
CA ARG A 231 -6.10 9.40 17.26
C ARG A 231 -6.18 8.51 16.01
N SER A 232 -5.60 7.30 16.07
CA SER A 232 -5.59 6.35 14.96
C SER A 232 -6.98 5.94 14.52
N HIS A 233 -7.92 5.80 15.46
CA HIS A 233 -9.28 5.36 15.17
C HIS A 233 -10.04 6.39 14.31
N GLU A 234 -9.96 7.68 14.64
CA GLU A 234 -10.64 8.73 13.88
C GLU A 234 -10.10 8.83 12.44
N VAL A 235 -8.78 8.71 12.26
CA VAL A 235 -8.16 8.73 10.93
C VAL A 235 -8.54 7.49 10.11
N ASP A 236 -8.55 6.33 10.74
CA ASP A 236 -8.97 5.07 10.10
C ASP A 236 -10.45 5.07 9.74
N ASP A 237 -11.31 5.64 10.58
CA ASP A 237 -12.74 5.78 10.32
C ASP A 237 -12.99 6.68 9.10
N VAL A 238 -12.20 7.74 8.90
CA VAL A 238 -12.24 8.56 7.68
C VAL A 238 -11.91 7.72 6.44
N ILE A 239 -10.87 6.88 6.49
CA ILE A 239 -10.49 6.01 5.37
C ILE A 239 -11.62 5.03 5.05
N VAL A 240 -12.15 4.34 6.06
CA VAL A 240 -13.22 3.34 5.89
C VAL A 240 -14.51 3.99 5.39
N ALA A 241 -14.89 5.13 5.95
CA ALA A 241 -16.09 5.87 5.52
C ALA A 241 -15.96 6.35 4.07
N ALA A 242 -14.79 6.87 3.67
CA ALA A 242 -14.55 7.34 2.32
C ALA A 242 -14.70 6.21 1.28
N LEU A 243 -14.11 5.03 1.57
CA LEU A 243 -14.17 3.87 0.68
C LEU A 243 -15.57 3.25 0.61
N ARG A 244 -16.27 3.12 1.75
CA ARG A 244 -17.66 2.63 1.78
C ARG A 244 -18.65 3.60 1.14
N GLY A 245 -18.38 4.90 1.21
CA GLY A 245 -19.18 5.96 0.61
C GLY A 245 -18.81 6.28 -0.84
N ALA A 246 -18.02 5.46 -1.53
CA ALA A 246 -17.53 5.78 -2.88
C ALA A 246 -18.67 6.11 -3.88
N ALA A 247 -19.80 5.43 -3.76
CA ALA A 247 -21.01 5.65 -4.57
C ALA A 247 -21.64 7.05 -4.34
N ASP A 248 -21.40 7.65 -3.17
CA ASP A 248 -21.95 8.94 -2.77
C ASP A 248 -20.88 10.06 -2.79
N GLY A 249 -19.76 9.83 -3.48
CA GLY A 249 -18.65 10.80 -3.53
C GLY A 249 -17.73 10.76 -2.31
N GLY A 250 -17.80 9.72 -1.47
CA GLY A 250 -17.02 9.58 -0.25
C GLY A 250 -15.51 9.61 -0.45
N LEU A 251 -15.00 9.30 -1.65
CA LEU A 251 -13.56 9.34 -1.96
C LEU A 251 -12.94 10.73 -1.76
N ASP A 252 -13.72 11.82 -1.85
CA ASP A 252 -13.26 13.17 -1.52
C ASP A 252 -12.78 13.28 -0.06
N GLY A 253 -13.31 12.45 0.84
CA GLY A 253 -12.89 12.36 2.24
C GLY A 253 -11.42 11.95 2.40
N LEU A 254 -10.83 11.24 1.44
CA LEU A 254 -9.41 10.88 1.50
C LEU A 254 -8.49 12.12 1.39
N LEU A 255 -8.98 13.22 0.82
CA LEU A 255 -8.23 14.48 0.73
C LEU A 255 -8.11 15.19 2.08
N THR A 256 -8.90 14.81 3.09
CA THR A 256 -8.82 15.39 4.44
C THR A 256 -7.75 14.74 5.31
N LEU A 257 -7.09 13.67 4.83
CA LEU A 257 -6.01 13.00 5.54
C LEU A 257 -4.78 13.93 5.65
N ASP A 258 -4.57 14.48 6.85
CA ASP A 258 -3.46 15.38 7.13
C ASP A 258 -2.11 14.65 7.01
N THR A 259 -1.14 15.31 6.38
CA THR A 259 0.17 14.70 6.09
C THR A 259 0.95 14.40 7.36
N ASN A 260 0.96 15.31 8.34
CA ASN A 260 1.76 15.16 9.55
C ASN A 260 1.11 14.18 10.53
N LEU A 261 -0.20 14.25 10.71
CA LEU A 261 -0.94 13.31 11.55
C LEU A 261 -0.82 11.88 11.00
N CYS A 262 -0.95 11.70 9.68
CA CYS A 262 -0.73 10.39 9.05
C CYS A 262 0.70 9.89 9.24
N ALA A 263 1.70 10.78 9.21
CA ALA A 263 3.08 10.43 9.50
C ALA A 263 3.25 9.93 10.95
N ASP A 264 2.68 10.67 11.92
CA ASP A 264 2.69 10.30 13.33
C ASP A 264 2.04 8.93 13.56
N LEU A 265 0.92 8.67 12.88
CA LEU A 265 0.12 7.45 13.01
C LEU A 265 0.58 6.28 12.11
N LEU A 266 1.66 6.49 11.34
CA LEU A 266 2.23 5.51 10.41
C LEU A 266 1.22 5.03 9.35
N VAL A 267 0.38 5.93 8.84
CA VAL A 267 -0.58 5.66 7.76
C VAL A 267 0.16 5.60 6.42
N ALA A 268 0.72 4.44 6.09
CA ALA A 268 1.51 4.25 4.87
C ALA A 268 0.70 4.48 3.59
N GLY A 269 -0.61 4.26 3.64
CA GLY A 269 -1.53 4.40 2.51
C GLY A 269 -1.98 5.82 2.18
N ARG A 270 -1.65 6.84 2.99
CA ARG A 270 -2.18 8.20 2.82
C ARG A 270 -1.95 8.74 1.40
N ALA A 271 -0.70 8.73 0.93
CA ALA A 271 -0.37 9.29 -0.39
C ALA A 271 -1.07 8.52 -1.54
N PRO A 272 -1.00 7.17 -1.63
CA PRO A 272 -1.76 6.40 -2.62
C PRO A 272 -3.28 6.65 -2.59
N LEU A 273 -3.87 6.78 -1.39
CA LEU A 273 -5.30 7.08 -1.23
C LEU A 273 -5.65 8.49 -1.73
N GLN A 274 -4.78 9.48 -1.55
CA GLN A 274 -4.99 10.83 -2.10
C GLN A 274 -4.80 10.89 -3.62
N VAL A 275 -3.92 10.05 -4.18
CA VAL A 275 -3.82 9.85 -5.64
C VAL A 275 -5.11 9.24 -6.18
N LEU A 276 -5.69 8.25 -5.49
CA LEU A 276 -7.00 7.70 -5.81
C LEU A 276 -8.07 8.79 -5.84
N ALA A 277 -8.17 9.62 -4.80
CA ALA A 277 -9.15 10.71 -4.77
C ALA A 277 -8.94 11.71 -5.93
N GLY A 278 -7.69 12.06 -6.26
CA GLY A 278 -7.36 12.88 -7.42
C GLY A 278 -7.78 12.25 -8.76
N ALA A 279 -7.65 10.92 -8.89
CA ALA A 279 -8.03 10.18 -10.09
C ALA A 279 -9.54 9.94 -10.21
N ALA A 280 -10.23 9.80 -9.08
CA ALA A 280 -11.68 9.67 -8.98
C ALA A 280 -12.41 11.00 -9.22
N GLY A 281 -11.68 12.12 -9.07
CA GLY A 281 -12.17 13.48 -9.28
C GLY A 281 -13.11 13.59 -10.47
N ALA A 282 -14.30 14.12 -10.20
CA ALA A 282 -15.42 14.06 -11.11
C ALA A 282 -15.13 14.69 -12.47
N PRO A 283 -15.62 14.11 -13.59
CA PRO A 283 -15.90 14.92 -14.76
C PRO A 283 -16.89 16.02 -14.32
N VAL A 284 -16.60 17.27 -14.67
CA VAL A 284 -17.59 18.34 -14.53
C VAL A 284 -18.81 17.95 -15.35
N ASN A 285 -19.98 17.88 -14.71
CA ASN A 285 -21.23 17.67 -15.43
C ASN A 285 -21.49 18.90 -16.34
N ALA A 286 -22.41 18.79 -17.30
CA ALA A 286 -22.68 19.86 -18.27
C ALA A 286 -23.05 21.22 -17.63
N THR A 287 -23.43 21.19 -16.34
CA THR A 287 -23.78 22.33 -15.49
C THR A 287 -22.61 22.86 -14.63
N GLY A 288 -21.41 22.30 -14.76
CA GLY A 288 -20.19 22.74 -14.05
C GLY A 288 -20.08 22.27 -12.59
N GLY A 289 -20.95 21.38 -12.15
CA GLY A 289 -20.88 20.72 -10.84
C GLY A 289 -20.12 19.39 -10.89
N PRO A 290 -19.62 18.90 -9.76
CA PRO A 290 -19.02 17.57 -9.66
C PRO A 290 -20.05 16.48 -9.99
N ALA A 291 -19.75 15.62 -10.97
CA ALA A 291 -20.39 14.31 -11.12
C ALA A 291 -19.86 13.35 -10.05
N TYR A 292 -20.49 13.36 -8.87
CA TYR A 292 -20.23 12.37 -7.83
C TYR A 292 -20.79 11.00 -8.20
N GLY A 293 -20.32 9.96 -7.50
CA GLY A 293 -20.81 8.59 -7.68
C GLY A 293 -20.26 7.88 -8.91
N ALA A 294 -19.01 8.18 -9.29
CA ALA A 294 -18.33 7.51 -10.39
C ALA A 294 -18.02 6.04 -10.13
N PHE A 295 -18.11 5.54 -8.88
CA PHE A 295 -17.82 4.15 -8.55
C PHE A 295 -18.84 3.58 -7.55
N GLU A 296 -19.36 2.40 -7.85
CA GLU A 296 -20.09 1.55 -6.91
C GLU A 296 -19.14 0.67 -6.11
N VAL A 297 -19.49 0.38 -4.86
CA VAL A 297 -18.74 -0.54 -4.00
C VAL A 297 -19.17 -1.97 -4.31
N VAL A 298 -18.28 -2.77 -4.89
CA VAL A 298 -18.52 -4.20 -5.16
C VAL A 298 -18.27 -5.00 -3.89
N THR A 299 -17.10 -4.80 -3.28
CA THR A 299 -16.72 -5.39 -1.99
C THR A 299 -15.91 -4.40 -1.16
N CYS A 300 -16.01 -4.49 0.16
CA CYS A 300 -15.22 -3.69 1.09
C CYS A 300 -15.07 -4.45 2.42
N GLU A 301 -13.98 -5.17 2.56
CA GLU A 301 -13.61 -5.89 3.77
C GLU A 301 -12.63 -5.05 4.60
N VAL A 302 -12.89 -4.99 5.92
CA VAL A 302 -12.09 -4.21 6.86
C VAL A 302 -11.64 -5.13 7.98
N SER A 303 -10.35 -5.10 8.28
CA SER A 303 -9.75 -5.84 9.39
C SER A 303 -8.57 -5.05 9.95
N ASP A 304 -8.16 -5.35 11.17
CA ASP A 304 -7.02 -4.72 11.80
C ASP A 304 -6.08 -5.70 12.51
N PRO A 305 -5.64 -6.78 11.82
CA PRO A 305 -4.73 -7.73 12.44
C PRO A 305 -3.45 -7.00 12.85
N PHE A 306 -2.93 -7.36 14.02
CA PHE A 306 -1.77 -6.70 14.62
C PHE A 306 -1.97 -5.21 14.93
N GLY A 307 -3.21 -4.69 14.94
CA GLY A 307 -3.49 -3.28 15.19
C GLY A 307 -3.09 -2.35 14.05
N VAL A 308 -3.03 -2.87 12.81
CA VAL A 308 -2.85 -2.08 11.57
C VAL A 308 -4.12 -2.16 10.75
N LEU A 309 -4.73 -1.03 10.38
CA LEU A 309 -5.94 -1.06 9.54
C LEU A 309 -5.59 -1.59 8.14
N TYR A 310 -6.22 -2.69 7.75
CA TYR A 310 -6.22 -3.23 6.40
C TYR A 310 -7.63 -3.12 5.81
N VAL A 311 -7.69 -2.58 4.60
CA VAL A 311 -8.91 -2.54 3.78
C VAL A 311 -8.64 -3.27 2.48
N VAL A 312 -9.51 -4.23 2.15
CA VAL A 312 -9.57 -4.85 0.81
C VAL A 312 -10.89 -4.40 0.19
N ALA A 313 -10.83 -3.60 -0.87
CA ALA A 313 -12.03 -3.08 -1.50
C ALA A 313 -11.93 -3.15 -3.03
N HIS A 314 -13.02 -3.49 -3.68
CA HIS A 314 -13.19 -3.40 -5.13
C HIS A 314 -14.32 -2.43 -5.42
N LEU A 315 -14.00 -1.40 -6.19
CA LEU A 315 -14.93 -0.38 -6.66
C LEU A 315 -15.02 -0.48 -8.19
N ALA A 316 -16.24 -0.50 -8.73
CA ALA A 316 -16.49 -0.58 -10.17
C ALA A 316 -17.14 0.70 -10.66
N ARG A 317 -16.74 1.20 -11.82
CA ARG A 317 -17.24 2.46 -12.37
C ARG A 317 -18.72 2.34 -12.70
N THR A 318 -19.51 3.32 -12.28
CA THR A 318 -20.90 3.46 -12.71
C THR A 318 -20.94 3.81 -14.19
N GLY A 319 -21.83 3.15 -14.94
CA GLY A 319 -21.97 3.27 -16.39
C GLY A 319 -22.63 4.56 -16.86
#